data_AF-A0A1Y6E731-F1
#
_entry.id   AF-A0A1Y6E731-F1
#
_cell.length_a   1.000
_cell.length_b   1.000
_cell.length_c   1.000
_cell.angle_alpha   90.00
_cell.angle_beta   90.00
_cell.angle_gamma   90.00
#
_symmetry.space_group_name_H-M   'P 1'
#
loop_
_entity.id
_entity.type
_entity.pdbx_description
1 polymer ?
#
loop_
_entity_poly.entity_id
_entity_poly.type
_entity_poly.pdbx_seq_one_letter_code
_entity_poly.pdbx_strand_id
1 'polypeptide(L)'
;MATPSAPSVTVAIASVGRPDDLEACIAALRLQTDTPDEIVVVAQSSDAPTQAVATAAGLSTVIVTEPGLALALQTAIRSTSTDVIAFVDDDARALPDWVGRIRQAYGADPNLGLFGGRDNVDGDRISGHADLPVGRLTRGKIAGNHHLGKGAFRVAEHVKGANMSMRVAPARRVPLGRLVAGTGAQSRNEFVLSLGVTSQGYGAAYDPGLQVDHFPAKRATGDERTSYTRERIIVQRHNEALALSLYSSRSQTASYVLRALLVGDQKCCGLTVAIIKIARGEKAVLSKLGGTFGGVISGLRAASRNRSTRYEDASNE
;
A
#
# COMPACT_ATOMS: atom_id res chain seq x y z
N MET A 1 2.67 23.81 30.29
CA MET A 1 1.95 22.85 29.42
C MET A 1 2.96 21.78 29.05
N ALA A 2 2.67 20.49 29.29
CA ALA A 2 3.57 19.43 28.87
C ALA A 2 3.73 19.51 27.35
N THR A 3 4.97 19.55 26.86
CA THR A 3 5.24 19.30 25.44
C THR A 3 4.59 17.96 25.09
N PRO A 4 3.74 17.88 24.05
CA PRO A 4 3.18 16.59 23.65
C PRO A 4 4.33 15.63 23.41
N SER A 5 4.26 14.44 24.03
CA SER A 5 5.25 13.39 23.79
C SER A 5 5.27 13.07 22.31
N ALA A 6 6.48 12.90 21.75
CA ALA A 6 6.61 12.51 20.36
C ALA A 6 5.90 11.16 20.13
N PRO A 7 5.22 10.95 18.99
CA PRO A 7 4.45 9.74 18.75
C PRO A 7 5.36 8.52 18.71
N SER A 8 4.91 7.45 19.37
CA SER A 8 5.57 6.14 19.33
C SER A 8 5.37 5.47 17.96
N VAL A 9 6.39 4.77 17.47
CA VAL A 9 6.43 4.20 16.12
C VAL A 9 6.86 2.73 16.15
N THR A 10 5.98 1.83 15.68
CA THR A 10 6.32 0.45 15.33
C THR A 10 6.63 0.36 13.84
N VAL A 11 7.74 -0.29 13.47
CA VAL A 11 8.06 -0.62 12.08
C VAL A 11 7.73 -2.08 11.81
N ALA A 12 6.83 -2.34 10.87
CA ALA A 12 6.39 -3.66 10.48
C ALA A 12 6.95 -4.06 9.11
N ILE A 13 7.52 -5.27 9.03
CA ILE A 13 8.08 -5.86 7.81
C ILE A 13 7.35 -7.17 7.53
N ALA A 14 6.58 -7.23 6.43
CA ALA A 14 5.96 -8.47 6.00
C ALA A 14 6.92 -9.22 5.06
N SER A 15 7.30 -10.44 5.43
CA SER A 15 8.23 -11.24 4.64
C SER A 15 7.78 -12.70 4.50
N VAL A 16 8.04 -13.27 3.33
CA VAL A 16 7.87 -14.70 3.05
C VAL A 16 8.88 -15.14 2.00
N GLY A 17 9.61 -16.21 2.28
CA GLY A 17 10.58 -16.85 1.41
C GLY A 17 11.76 -15.95 1.01
N ARG A 18 12.04 -14.89 1.78
CA ARG A 18 13.03 -13.86 1.47
C ARG A 18 13.93 -13.48 2.66
N PRO A 19 14.61 -14.47 3.28
CA PRO A 19 15.44 -14.23 4.47
C PRO A 19 16.57 -13.22 4.23
N ASP A 20 17.25 -13.29 3.08
CA ASP A 20 18.39 -12.39 2.77
C ASP A 20 17.94 -10.93 2.58
N ASP A 21 16.81 -10.72 1.89
CA ASP A 21 16.22 -9.39 1.74
C ASP A 21 15.80 -8.84 3.10
N LEU A 22 15.15 -9.66 3.93
CA LEU A 22 14.74 -9.31 5.29
C LEU A 22 15.93 -8.92 6.16
N GLU A 23 17.02 -9.70 6.15
CA GLU A 23 18.23 -9.42 6.94
C GLU A 23 18.80 -8.04 6.58
N ALA A 24 18.94 -7.75 5.29
CA ALA A 24 19.44 -6.45 4.86
C ALA A 24 18.43 -5.31 5.12
N CYS A 25 17.12 -5.57 5.13
CA CYS A 25 16.11 -4.59 5.57
C CYS A 25 16.28 -4.24 7.04
N ILE A 26 16.42 -5.25 7.90
CA ILE A 26 16.67 -5.09 9.34
C ILE A 26 17.98 -4.33 9.57
N ALA A 27 19.04 -4.63 8.82
CA ALA A 27 20.31 -3.92 8.92
C ALA A 27 20.15 -2.41 8.63
N ALA A 28 19.36 -2.03 7.61
CA ALA A 28 19.06 -0.62 7.32
C ALA A 28 18.25 0.06 8.44
N LEU A 29 17.31 -0.66 9.06
CA LEU A 29 16.55 -0.15 10.20
C LEU A 29 17.39 0.01 11.48
N ARG A 30 18.45 -0.80 11.65
CA ARG A 30 19.40 -0.64 12.76
C ARG A 30 20.29 0.59 12.62
N LEU A 31 20.39 1.16 11.42
CA LEU A 31 21.16 2.38 11.13
C LEU A 31 20.33 3.67 11.24
N GLN A 32 19.09 3.58 11.74
CA GLN A 32 18.27 4.77 11.94
C GLN A 32 18.88 5.68 13.01
N THR A 33 18.97 6.97 12.69
CA THR A 33 19.40 8.02 13.61
C THR A 33 18.41 8.22 14.76
N ASP A 34 17.14 7.91 14.50
CA ASP A 34 16.09 7.84 15.49
C ASP A 34 15.56 6.41 15.57
N THR A 35 15.64 5.79 16.75
CA THR A 35 15.28 4.37 16.90
C THR A 35 13.76 4.21 16.95
N PRO A 36 13.17 3.28 16.18
CA PRO A 36 11.76 2.96 16.33
C PRO A 36 11.52 2.31 17.70
N ASP A 37 10.33 2.51 18.25
CA ASP A 37 9.94 1.95 19.54
C ASP A 37 9.84 0.42 19.48
N GLU A 38 9.48 -0.11 18.31
CA GLU A 38 9.45 -1.54 18.03
C GLU A 38 9.74 -1.82 16.55
N ILE A 39 10.39 -2.95 16.27
CA ILE A 39 10.43 -3.54 14.92
C ILE A 39 9.81 -4.92 15.01
N VAL A 40 8.81 -5.17 14.16
CA VAL A 40 8.07 -6.43 14.10
C VAL A 40 8.17 -7.05 12.72
N VAL A 41 8.48 -8.35 12.68
CA VAL A 41 8.46 -9.14 11.45
C VAL A 41 7.15 -9.91 11.38
N VAL A 42 6.41 -9.76 10.30
CA VAL A 42 5.22 -10.59 10.01
C VAL A 42 5.66 -11.73 9.10
N ALA A 43 5.64 -12.94 9.62
CA ALA A 43 6.09 -14.14 8.90
C ALA A 43 4.96 -15.16 8.76
N GLN A 44 5.02 -15.98 7.71
CA GLN A 44 4.11 -17.11 7.58
C GLN A 44 4.55 -18.25 8.51
N SER A 45 3.58 -18.96 9.10
CA SER A 45 3.84 -20.09 9.99
C SER A 45 4.66 -21.20 9.33
N SER A 46 4.53 -21.36 8.02
CA SER A 46 5.24 -22.34 7.19
C SER A 46 6.67 -21.91 6.81
N ASP A 47 7.10 -20.70 7.13
CA ASP A 47 8.36 -20.12 6.67
C ASP A 47 9.39 -19.98 7.78
N ALA A 48 9.94 -21.13 8.20
CA ALA A 48 10.96 -21.19 9.25
C ALA A 48 12.23 -20.36 8.96
N PRO A 49 12.76 -20.29 7.72
CA PRO A 49 13.90 -19.43 7.40
C PRO A 49 13.67 -17.95 7.75
N THR A 50 12.53 -17.37 7.38
CA THR A 50 12.20 -15.97 7.70
C THR A 50 12.04 -15.76 9.21
N GLN A 51 11.41 -16.71 9.91
CA GLN A 51 11.28 -16.66 11.37
C GLN A 51 12.65 -16.72 12.08
N ALA A 52 13.60 -17.51 11.54
CA ALA A 52 14.95 -17.61 12.07
C ALA A 52 15.72 -16.29 11.95
N VAL A 53 15.57 -15.56 10.85
CA VAL A 53 16.17 -14.22 10.67
C VAL A 53 15.64 -13.24 11.73
N ALA A 54 14.32 -13.20 11.94
CA ALA A 54 13.73 -12.34 12.96
C ALA A 54 14.22 -12.70 14.38
N THR A 55 14.31 -14.00 14.68
CA THR A 55 14.80 -14.51 15.97
C THR A 55 16.27 -14.14 16.18
N ALA A 56 17.12 -14.34 15.17
CA ALA A 56 18.54 -14.01 15.23
C ALA A 56 18.78 -12.50 15.40
N ALA A 57 17.89 -11.67 14.85
CA ALA A 57 17.91 -10.22 15.01
C ALA A 57 17.33 -9.72 16.35
N GLY A 58 16.82 -10.63 17.19
CA GLY A 58 16.17 -10.31 18.47
C GLY A 58 14.88 -9.52 18.32
N LEU A 59 14.13 -9.74 17.23
CA LEU A 59 12.91 -9.00 16.91
C LEU A 59 11.65 -9.80 17.22
N SER A 60 10.59 -9.10 17.60
CA SER A 60 9.24 -9.67 17.72
C SER A 60 8.78 -10.21 16.37
N THR A 61 8.15 -11.39 16.39
CA THR A 61 7.57 -12.00 15.19
C THR A 61 6.07 -12.21 15.38
N VAL A 62 5.29 -11.75 14.40
CA VAL A 62 3.85 -11.98 14.31
C VAL A 62 3.61 -13.05 13.25
N ILE A 63 3.04 -14.18 13.67
CA ILE A 63 2.80 -15.32 12.79
C ILE A 63 1.42 -15.22 12.15
N VAL A 64 1.37 -15.33 10.83
CA VAL A 64 0.13 -15.51 10.07
C VAL A 64 0.05 -16.94 9.52
N THR A 65 -1.12 -17.55 9.66
CA THR A 65 -1.38 -18.94 9.23
C THR A 65 -1.87 -19.05 7.80
N GLU A 66 -2.45 -17.97 7.27
CA GLU A 66 -2.92 -17.90 5.89
C GLU A 66 -2.05 -16.95 5.05
N PRO A 67 -1.79 -17.29 3.77
CA PRO A 67 -0.98 -16.45 2.91
C PRO A 67 -1.75 -15.21 2.43
N GLY A 68 -1.05 -14.07 2.35
CA GLY A 68 -1.57 -12.84 1.74
C GLY A 68 -1.06 -11.59 2.44
N LEU A 69 -0.61 -10.61 1.66
CA LEU A 69 -0.08 -9.36 2.20
C LEU A 69 -1.13 -8.57 3.00
N ALA A 70 -2.39 -8.55 2.56
CA ALA A 70 -3.46 -7.84 3.26
C ALA A 70 -3.70 -8.38 4.68
N LEU A 71 -3.65 -9.71 4.85
CA LEU A 71 -3.77 -10.32 6.17
C LEU A 71 -2.53 -10.02 7.01
N ALA A 72 -1.32 -10.14 6.45
CA ALA A 72 -0.08 -9.80 7.14
C ALA A 72 -0.09 -8.36 7.68
N LEU A 73 -0.47 -7.38 6.84
CA LEU A 73 -0.58 -5.98 7.24
C LEU A 73 -1.67 -5.79 8.31
N GLN A 74 -2.85 -6.40 8.16
CA GLN A 74 -3.91 -6.31 9.15
C GLN A 74 -3.47 -6.86 10.51
N THR A 75 -2.81 -8.03 10.53
CA THR A 75 -2.33 -8.65 11.77
C THR A 75 -1.29 -7.77 12.45
N ALA A 76 -0.36 -7.17 11.70
CA ALA A 76 0.60 -6.20 12.24
C ALA A 76 -0.08 -5.00 12.90
N ILE A 77 -1.11 -4.43 12.25
CA ILE A 77 -1.85 -3.27 12.78
C ILE A 77 -2.55 -3.63 14.09
N ARG A 78 -3.15 -4.83 14.16
CA ARG A 78 -3.85 -5.30 15.36
C ARG A 78 -2.90 -5.62 16.51
N SER A 79 -1.72 -6.16 16.23
CA SER A 79 -0.73 -6.47 17.27
C SER A 79 0.03 -5.24 17.78
N THR A 80 -0.05 -4.11 17.06
CA THR A 80 0.70 -2.89 17.39
C THR A 80 -0.03 -2.06 18.45
N SER A 81 0.69 -1.63 19.49
CA SER A 81 0.18 -0.76 20.57
C SER A 81 0.65 0.70 20.49
N THR A 82 1.58 1.01 19.59
CA THR A 82 2.11 2.37 19.38
C THR A 82 1.11 3.29 18.67
N ASP A 83 1.41 4.58 18.65
CA ASP A 83 0.56 5.59 18.00
C ASP A 83 0.54 5.42 16.47
N VAL A 84 1.69 5.05 15.91
CA VAL A 84 1.96 4.97 14.48
C VAL A 84 2.58 3.62 14.13
N ILE A 85 2.05 2.99 13.08
CA ILE A 85 2.68 1.84 12.44
C ILE A 85 3.24 2.27 11.09
N ALA A 86 4.51 1.96 10.83
CA ALA A 86 5.18 2.21 9.57
C ALA A 86 5.52 0.88 8.88
N PHE A 87 5.30 0.82 7.58
CA PHE A 87 5.56 -0.34 6.75
C PHE A 87 6.69 -0.04 5.78
N VAL A 88 7.62 -0.99 5.72
CA VAL A 88 8.69 -1.05 4.72
C VAL A 88 8.71 -2.47 4.17
N ASP A 89 8.83 -2.60 2.85
CA ASP A 89 8.98 -3.92 2.23
C ASP A 89 10.33 -4.54 2.66
N ASP A 90 10.38 -5.85 2.83
CA ASP A 90 11.63 -6.59 3.10
C ASP A 90 12.68 -6.41 1.98
N ASP A 91 12.26 -6.09 0.76
CA ASP A 91 13.13 -5.77 -0.37
C ASP A 91 13.46 -4.27 -0.48
N ALA A 92 13.20 -3.49 0.57
CA ALA A 92 13.52 -2.06 0.67
C ALA A 92 14.47 -1.73 1.84
N ARG A 93 15.18 -0.60 1.73
CA ARG A 93 16.13 -0.10 2.74
C ARG A 93 15.77 1.34 3.08
N ALA A 94 15.29 1.59 4.29
CA ALA A 94 14.97 2.93 4.77
C ALA A 94 16.24 3.78 4.95
N LEU A 95 16.19 5.05 4.54
CA LEU A 95 17.31 5.97 4.78
C LEU A 95 17.45 6.30 6.27
N PRO A 96 18.64 6.70 6.77
CA PRO A 96 18.90 6.85 8.20
C PRO A 96 17.99 7.82 8.98
N ASP A 97 17.33 8.76 8.31
CA ASP A 97 16.43 9.75 8.92
C ASP A 97 14.95 9.38 8.79
N TRP A 98 14.62 8.18 8.27
CA TRP A 98 13.26 7.77 7.93
C TRP A 98 12.32 7.72 9.14
N VAL A 99 12.71 7.09 10.24
CA VAL A 99 11.89 7.03 11.47
C VAL A 99 11.70 8.44 12.07
N GLY A 100 12.78 9.23 12.13
CA GLY A 100 12.74 10.60 12.65
C GLY A 100 11.78 11.49 11.87
N ARG A 101 11.75 11.38 10.53
CA ARG A 101 10.80 12.09 9.67
C ARG A 101 9.36 11.67 9.92
N ILE A 102 9.09 10.38 10.10
CA ILE A 102 7.76 9.87 10.44
C ILE A 102 7.29 10.49 11.76
N ARG A 103 8.12 10.40 12.81
CA ARG A 103 7.80 10.94 14.12
C ARG A 103 7.57 12.45 14.08
N GLN A 104 8.41 13.18 13.34
CA GLN A 104 8.25 14.61 13.13
C GLN A 104 6.92 14.95 12.44
N ALA A 105 6.56 14.23 11.37
CA ALA A 105 5.33 14.49 10.63
C ALA A 105 4.08 14.28 11.48
N TYR A 106 3.99 13.17 12.21
CA TYR A 106 2.85 12.88 13.09
C TYR A 106 2.81 13.74 14.36
N GLY A 107 3.96 14.18 14.85
CA GLY A 107 4.05 15.12 15.97
C GLY A 107 3.65 16.55 15.58
N ALA A 108 3.92 16.94 14.33
CA ALA A 108 3.55 18.26 13.80
C ALA A 108 2.05 18.38 13.47
N ASP A 109 1.41 17.29 13.05
CA ASP A 109 -0.01 17.26 12.69
C ASP A 109 -0.77 16.09 13.34
N PRO A 110 -1.50 16.35 14.45
CA PRO A 110 -2.38 15.37 15.07
C PRO A 110 -3.45 14.78 14.14
N ASN A 111 -3.85 15.49 13.08
CA ASN A 111 -4.84 15.03 12.11
C ASN A 111 -4.24 14.23 10.95
N LEU A 112 -2.92 14.15 10.82
CA LEU A 112 -2.26 13.28 9.85
C LEU A 112 -2.55 11.83 10.23
N GLY A 113 -3.25 11.09 9.37
CA GLY A 113 -3.52 9.66 9.57
C GLY A 113 -2.71 8.75 8.64
N LEU A 114 -2.16 9.31 7.56
CA LEU A 114 -1.41 8.60 6.54
C LEU A 114 -0.22 9.44 6.08
N PHE A 115 0.97 8.86 6.10
CA PHE A 115 2.17 9.51 5.62
C PHE A 115 3.03 8.55 4.82
N GLY A 116 3.48 8.98 3.66
CA GLY A 116 4.31 8.15 2.79
C GLY A 116 5.38 8.98 2.10
N GLY A 117 6.23 8.27 1.38
CA GLY A 117 7.43 8.86 0.83
C GLY A 117 7.86 8.22 -0.47
N ARG A 118 9.02 8.68 -0.98
CA ARG A 118 9.58 8.19 -2.23
C ARG A 118 10.18 6.80 -2.05
N ASP A 119 9.86 5.91 -2.98
CA ASP A 119 10.51 4.61 -3.16
C ASP A 119 11.49 4.68 -4.33
N ASN A 120 12.78 4.69 -4.03
CA ASN A 120 13.83 4.82 -5.05
C ASN A 120 14.07 3.46 -5.69
N VAL A 121 13.55 3.23 -6.89
CA VAL A 121 13.62 1.93 -7.56
C VAL A 121 14.88 1.85 -8.41
N ASP A 122 15.70 0.82 -8.22
CA ASP A 122 16.88 0.53 -9.04
C ASP A 122 17.85 1.75 -9.19
N GLY A 123 18.05 2.47 -8.09
CA GLY A 123 18.96 3.62 -8.05
C GLY A 123 18.42 4.88 -8.74
N ASP A 124 17.11 4.93 -9.05
CA ASP A 124 16.48 6.06 -9.73
C ASP A 124 16.39 7.35 -8.87
N ARG A 125 17.15 7.48 -7.79
CA ARG A 125 17.10 8.58 -6.82
C ARG A 125 17.07 9.97 -7.45
N ILE A 126 17.63 10.18 -8.63
CA ILE A 126 17.65 11.49 -9.31
C ILE A 126 16.48 11.70 -10.30
N SER A 127 15.71 10.66 -10.59
CA SER A 127 14.60 10.70 -11.55
C SER A 127 13.37 11.43 -11.00
N GLY A 128 12.50 11.86 -11.93
CA GLY A 128 11.21 12.43 -11.61
C GLY A 128 11.19 13.96 -11.54
N HIS A 129 10.04 14.52 -11.14
CA HIS A 129 9.79 15.97 -11.21
C HIS A 129 8.92 16.47 -10.05
N ALA A 130 9.04 17.77 -9.76
CA ALA A 130 8.35 18.38 -8.63
C ALA A 130 6.85 18.63 -8.87
N ASP A 131 6.45 18.75 -10.13
CA ASP A 131 5.09 19.04 -10.59
C ASP A 131 4.22 17.78 -10.78
N LEU A 132 4.78 16.58 -10.60
CA LEU A 132 4.03 15.34 -10.76
C LEU A 132 2.93 15.22 -9.69
N PRO A 133 1.71 14.81 -10.08
CA PRO A 133 0.70 14.41 -9.11
C PRO A 133 1.13 13.09 -8.48
N VAL A 134 1.33 13.08 -7.16
CA VAL A 134 1.74 11.90 -6.39
C VAL A 134 0.65 11.53 -5.42
N GLY A 135 0.23 10.26 -5.44
CA GLY A 135 -0.80 9.75 -4.55
C GLY A 135 -2.16 10.42 -4.70
N ARG A 136 -2.51 10.97 -5.88
CA ARG A 136 -3.72 11.79 -6.08
C ARG A 136 -4.85 11.02 -6.76
N LEU A 137 -6.09 11.32 -6.38
CA LEU A 137 -7.34 10.85 -6.95
C LEU A 137 -8.12 12.04 -7.54
N THR A 138 -7.96 12.27 -8.85
CA THR A 138 -8.63 13.39 -9.54
C THR A 138 -9.60 12.88 -10.58
N ARG A 139 -10.90 13.17 -10.41
CA ARG A 139 -11.97 12.76 -11.36
C ARG A 139 -11.87 11.26 -11.74
N GLY A 140 -11.66 10.41 -10.74
CA GLY A 140 -11.51 8.96 -10.92
C GLY A 140 -10.18 8.48 -11.51
N LYS A 141 -9.22 9.38 -11.78
CA LYS A 141 -7.84 9.01 -12.13
C LYS A 141 -7.02 8.85 -10.84
N ILE A 142 -6.43 7.67 -10.65
CA ILE A 142 -5.51 7.36 -9.56
C ILE A 142 -4.08 7.61 -10.06
N ALA A 143 -3.36 8.54 -9.43
CA ALA A 143 -1.97 8.88 -9.73
C ALA A 143 -1.06 8.31 -8.63
N GLY A 144 -0.24 7.32 -8.97
CA GLY A 144 0.78 6.78 -8.07
C GLY A 144 1.98 7.73 -8.01
N ASN A 145 2.90 7.58 -8.96
CA ASN A 145 4.11 8.40 -9.12
C ASN A 145 5.00 8.53 -7.85
N HIS A 146 4.82 7.68 -6.84
CA HIS A 146 5.57 7.75 -5.57
C HIS A 146 7.10 7.69 -5.76
N HIS A 147 7.58 6.84 -6.67
CA HIS A 147 9.00 6.77 -7.07
C HIS A 147 9.51 7.99 -7.85
N LEU A 148 8.63 8.81 -8.46
CA LEU A 148 9.03 9.96 -9.30
C LEU A 148 8.78 11.32 -8.64
N GLY A 149 8.11 11.34 -7.48
CA GLY A 149 7.82 12.59 -6.78
C GLY A 149 9.09 13.27 -6.28
N LYS A 150 9.24 14.56 -6.58
CA LYS A 150 10.33 15.43 -6.09
C LYS A 150 9.80 16.72 -5.50
N GLY A 151 10.63 17.49 -4.82
CA GLY A 151 10.28 18.81 -4.29
C GLY A 151 9.71 18.76 -2.88
N ALA A 152 8.69 19.59 -2.60
CA ALA A 152 8.18 19.79 -1.24
C ALA A 152 7.19 18.71 -0.78
N PHE A 153 7.04 18.63 0.55
CA PHE A 153 5.91 17.99 1.23
C PHE A 153 4.58 18.42 0.62
N ARG A 154 3.65 17.48 0.42
CA ARG A 154 2.35 17.75 -0.21
C ARG A 154 1.24 16.84 0.29
N VAL A 155 0.02 17.29 0.12
CA VAL A 155 -1.18 16.47 0.34
C VAL A 155 -1.21 15.32 -0.66
N ALA A 156 -1.52 14.13 -0.16
CA ALA A 156 -1.82 12.94 -0.92
C ALA A 156 -3.21 12.41 -0.53
N GLU A 157 -3.76 11.51 -1.31
CA GLU A 157 -4.98 10.74 -1.01
C GLU A 157 -4.66 9.25 -0.80
N HIS A 158 -3.51 8.79 -1.30
CA HIS A 158 -2.97 7.48 -1.01
C HIS A 158 -1.45 7.45 -1.12
N VAL A 159 -0.84 6.47 -0.45
CA VAL A 159 0.60 6.24 -0.43
C VAL A 159 0.93 4.87 -1.05
N LYS A 160 2.22 4.51 -1.09
CA LYS A 160 2.68 3.22 -1.62
C LYS A 160 3.14 2.32 -0.49
N GLY A 161 2.78 1.03 -0.54
CA GLY A 161 3.06 0.04 0.51
C GLY A 161 4.52 -0.05 0.95
N ALA A 162 5.45 0.09 0.00
CA ALA A 162 6.89 0.01 0.26
C ALA A 162 7.45 1.14 1.15
N ASN A 163 6.72 2.25 1.29
CA ASN A 163 7.12 3.41 2.10
C ASN A 163 5.86 4.15 2.58
N MET A 164 5.21 3.58 3.59
CA MET A 164 4.00 4.14 4.19
C MET A 164 3.99 4.02 5.70
N SER A 165 3.26 4.91 6.36
CA SER A 165 3.00 4.89 7.78
C SER A 165 1.58 5.39 8.05
N MET A 166 0.98 4.95 9.13
CA MET A 166 -0.41 5.23 9.47
C MET A 166 -0.60 5.36 10.99
N ARG A 167 -1.57 6.17 11.41
CA ARG A 167 -2.09 6.06 12.78
C ARG A 167 -2.74 4.70 12.98
N VAL A 168 -2.37 4.02 14.06
CA VAL A 168 -2.84 2.66 14.34
C VAL A 168 -4.36 2.62 14.54
N ALA A 169 -4.91 3.55 15.33
CA ALA A 169 -6.34 3.59 15.65
C ALA A 169 -7.27 3.58 14.43
N PRO A 170 -7.16 4.50 13.45
CA PRO A 170 -8.01 4.44 12.25
C PRO A 170 -7.66 3.27 11.33
N ALA A 171 -6.39 2.84 11.27
CA ALA A 171 -5.99 1.70 10.43
C ALA A 171 -6.58 0.38 10.94
N ARG A 172 -6.63 0.17 12.26
CA ARG A 172 -7.15 -1.05 12.90
C ARG A 172 -8.61 -1.32 12.57
N ARG A 173 -9.39 -0.26 12.34
CA ARG A 173 -10.81 -0.35 11.97
C ARG A 173 -11.03 -0.88 10.56
N VAL A 174 -10.01 -0.93 9.70
CA VAL A 174 -10.14 -1.38 8.31
C VAL A 174 -9.91 -2.90 8.24
N PRO A 175 -10.92 -3.72 7.91
CA PRO A 175 -10.80 -5.19 7.84
C PRO A 175 -10.13 -5.63 6.53
N LEU A 176 -8.87 -5.23 6.35
CA LEU A 176 -8.11 -5.34 5.11
C LEU A 176 -8.06 -6.76 4.55
N GLY A 177 -7.78 -7.77 5.40
CA GLY A 177 -7.69 -9.18 5.01
C GLY A 177 -9.01 -9.74 4.45
N ARG A 178 -10.16 -9.21 4.90
CA ARG A 178 -11.48 -9.59 4.35
C ARG A 178 -11.84 -8.81 3.08
N LEU A 179 -11.41 -7.56 2.99
CA LEU A 179 -11.80 -6.67 1.90
C LEU A 179 -11.00 -6.91 0.62
N VAL A 180 -9.70 -7.15 0.74
CA VAL A 180 -8.81 -7.20 -0.41
C VAL A 180 -8.88 -8.56 -1.10
N ALA A 181 -9.09 -8.55 -2.42
CA ALA A 181 -9.09 -9.75 -3.25
C ALA A 181 -7.69 -10.12 -3.74
N GLY A 182 -7.55 -11.40 -4.11
CA GLY A 182 -6.35 -11.98 -4.72
C GLY A 182 -5.47 -12.72 -3.72
N THR A 183 -4.32 -13.20 -4.20
CA THR A 183 -3.29 -13.89 -3.43
C THR A 183 -1.94 -13.16 -3.58
N GLY A 184 -0.93 -13.56 -2.81
CA GLY A 184 0.41 -12.97 -2.89
C GLY A 184 0.41 -11.47 -2.52
N ALA A 185 0.91 -10.62 -3.41
CA ALA A 185 1.00 -9.18 -3.17
C ALA A 185 -0.36 -8.46 -3.11
N GLN A 186 -1.45 -9.09 -3.55
CA GLN A 186 -2.82 -8.55 -3.43
C GLN A 186 -2.90 -7.07 -3.84
N SER A 187 -2.63 -6.82 -5.13
CA SER A 187 -2.39 -5.48 -5.68
C SER A 187 -3.46 -4.48 -5.23
N ARG A 188 -3.04 -3.28 -4.81
CA ARG A 188 -3.89 -2.19 -4.29
C ARG A 188 -4.41 -2.39 -2.86
N ASN A 189 -3.85 -3.32 -2.08
CA ASN A 189 -4.14 -3.41 -0.64
C ASN A 189 -3.85 -2.07 0.07
N GLU A 190 -2.75 -1.40 -0.29
CA GLU A 190 -2.34 -0.12 0.28
C GLU A 190 -3.32 1.01 -0.06
N PHE A 191 -3.96 0.92 -1.24
CA PHE A 191 -4.97 1.87 -1.68
C PHE A 191 -6.30 1.68 -0.93
N VAL A 192 -6.71 0.43 -0.68
CA VAL A 192 -7.87 0.12 0.18
C VAL A 192 -7.65 0.67 1.58
N LEU A 193 -6.47 0.42 2.15
CA LEU A 193 -6.11 0.88 3.49
C LEU A 193 -6.03 2.40 3.56
N SER A 194 -5.37 3.05 2.59
CA SER A 194 -5.26 4.51 2.50
C SER A 194 -6.64 5.18 2.52
N LEU A 195 -7.54 4.77 1.62
CA LEU A 195 -8.89 5.36 1.56
C LEU A 195 -9.72 5.02 2.80
N GLY A 196 -9.54 3.83 3.37
CA GLY A 196 -10.20 3.42 4.61
C GLY A 196 -9.83 4.34 5.78
N VAL A 197 -8.57 4.74 5.90
CA VAL A 197 -8.08 5.69 6.91
C VAL A 197 -8.58 7.11 6.63
N THR A 198 -8.37 7.63 5.41
CA THR A 198 -8.71 9.04 5.11
C THR A 198 -10.22 9.31 5.13
N SER A 199 -11.05 8.31 4.80
CA SER A 199 -12.51 8.46 4.88
C SER A 199 -13.07 8.53 6.30
N GLN A 200 -12.23 8.31 7.32
CA GLN A 200 -12.54 8.57 8.73
C GLN A 200 -12.25 10.03 9.15
N GLY A 201 -11.84 10.90 8.23
CA GLY A 201 -11.60 12.32 8.47
C GLY A 201 -10.12 12.71 8.61
N TYR A 202 -9.21 11.73 8.60
CA TYR A 202 -7.78 11.98 8.71
C TYR A 202 -7.14 12.50 7.41
N GLY A 203 -6.14 13.35 7.58
CA GLY A 203 -5.29 13.83 6.49
C GLY A 203 -4.31 12.76 5.97
N ALA A 204 -3.86 12.96 4.74
CA ALA A 204 -2.84 12.14 4.10
C ALA A 204 -1.79 13.02 3.42
N ALA A 205 -0.52 12.64 3.55
CA ALA A 205 0.58 13.41 2.99
C ALA A 205 1.68 12.54 2.37
N TYR A 206 2.46 13.19 1.52
CA TYR A 206 3.64 12.65 0.88
C TYR A 206 4.82 13.62 1.02
N ASP A 207 5.94 13.12 1.52
CA ASP A 207 7.22 13.83 1.54
C ASP A 207 8.24 13.12 0.64
N PRO A 208 8.72 13.76 -0.45
CA PRO A 208 9.83 13.23 -1.24
C PRO A 208 11.11 12.98 -0.43
N GLY A 209 11.28 13.64 0.72
CA GLY A 209 12.40 13.46 1.63
C GLY A 209 12.32 12.17 2.45
N LEU A 210 11.13 11.64 2.72
CA LEU A 210 10.94 10.34 3.35
C LEU A 210 11.27 9.25 2.33
N GLN A 211 12.47 8.68 2.39
CA GLN A 211 13.00 7.84 1.32
C GLN A 211 13.30 6.41 1.78
N VAL A 212 13.04 5.48 0.87
CA VAL A 212 13.56 4.10 0.92
C VAL A 212 14.22 3.78 -0.41
N ASP A 213 15.29 3.01 -0.41
CA ASP A 213 15.79 2.37 -1.62
C ASP A 213 15.10 1.03 -1.81
N HIS A 214 14.44 0.86 -2.95
CA HIS A 214 13.69 -0.35 -3.28
C HIS A 214 14.49 -1.20 -4.26
N PHE A 215 14.76 -2.45 -3.89
CA PHE A 215 15.44 -3.46 -4.70
C PHE A 215 14.42 -4.54 -5.09
N PRO A 216 13.59 -4.35 -6.14
CA PRO A 216 12.39 -5.15 -6.32
C PRO A 216 12.69 -6.65 -6.45
N ALA A 217 12.39 -7.42 -5.41
CA ALA A 217 12.66 -8.86 -5.36
C ALA A 217 11.81 -9.64 -6.37
N LYS A 218 12.28 -10.80 -6.80
CA LYS A 218 11.49 -11.65 -7.70
C LYS A 218 10.22 -12.11 -7.00
N ARG A 219 9.06 -11.81 -7.59
CA ARG A 219 7.77 -12.30 -7.10
C ARG A 219 7.50 -13.72 -7.57
N ALA A 220 6.62 -14.43 -6.87
CA ALA A 220 6.15 -15.74 -7.27
C ALA A 220 5.54 -15.73 -8.68
N THR A 221 5.62 -16.86 -9.37
CA THR A 221 5.08 -17.03 -10.73
C THR A 221 3.59 -16.68 -10.75
N GLY A 222 3.18 -15.83 -11.69
CA GLY A 222 1.81 -15.31 -11.80
C GLY A 222 1.55 -13.98 -11.05
N ASP A 223 2.49 -13.53 -10.20
CA ASP A 223 2.46 -12.22 -9.54
C ASP A 223 3.68 -11.35 -9.94
N GLU A 224 4.26 -11.54 -11.13
CA GLU A 224 5.40 -10.74 -11.60
C GLU A 224 5.03 -9.27 -11.89
N ARG A 225 5.81 -8.31 -11.39
CA ARG A 225 5.51 -6.86 -11.50
C ARG A 225 5.29 -6.36 -12.94
N THR A 226 5.87 -7.05 -13.93
CA THR A 226 5.82 -6.68 -15.36
C THR A 226 4.75 -7.44 -16.15
N SER A 227 4.17 -8.52 -15.60
CA SER A 227 3.11 -9.29 -16.25
C SER A 227 1.75 -8.64 -15.97
N TYR A 228 0.97 -8.36 -17.02
CA TYR A 228 -0.41 -7.86 -16.91
C TYR A 228 -1.37 -8.91 -17.45
N THR A 229 -1.41 -10.04 -16.75
CA THR A 229 -2.35 -11.13 -17.01
C THR A 229 -3.78 -10.66 -16.72
N ARG A 230 -4.77 -11.38 -17.26
CA ARG A 230 -6.18 -11.05 -17.05
C ARG A 230 -6.53 -11.09 -15.56
N GLU A 231 -5.98 -12.05 -14.83
CA GLU A 231 -6.20 -12.31 -13.42
C GLU A 231 -5.71 -11.12 -12.58
N ARG A 232 -4.51 -10.60 -12.87
CA ARG A 232 -3.97 -9.40 -12.19
C ARG A 232 -4.82 -8.16 -12.47
N ILE A 233 -5.28 -7.98 -13.71
CA ILE A 233 -6.15 -6.86 -14.06
C ILE A 233 -7.47 -6.97 -13.27
N ILE A 234 -8.04 -8.17 -13.15
CA ILE A 234 -9.26 -8.41 -12.35
C ILE A 234 -9.01 -8.00 -10.89
N VAL A 235 -7.95 -8.51 -10.26
CA VAL A 235 -7.63 -8.20 -8.85
C VAL A 235 -7.41 -6.70 -8.65
N GLN A 236 -6.59 -6.07 -9.50
CA GLN A 236 -6.30 -4.64 -9.38
C GLN A 236 -7.59 -3.81 -9.52
N ARG A 237 -8.39 -4.06 -10.57
CA ARG A 237 -9.64 -3.31 -10.81
C ARG A 237 -10.71 -3.60 -9.77
N HIS A 238 -10.75 -4.83 -9.24
CA HIS A 238 -11.61 -5.20 -8.11
C HIS A 238 -11.28 -4.35 -6.89
N ASN A 239 -10.02 -4.35 -6.45
CA ASN A 239 -9.60 -3.65 -5.25
C ASN A 239 -9.74 -2.12 -5.39
N GLU A 240 -9.44 -1.55 -6.57
CA GLU A 240 -9.69 -0.13 -6.87
C GLU A 240 -11.19 0.23 -6.80
N ALA A 241 -12.05 -0.56 -7.47
CA ALA A 241 -13.49 -0.29 -7.50
C ALA A 241 -14.14 -0.49 -6.12
N LEU A 242 -13.68 -1.50 -5.38
CA LEU A 242 -14.09 -1.75 -4.00
C LEU A 242 -13.78 -0.56 -3.11
N ALA A 243 -12.51 -0.14 -3.07
CA ALA A 243 -12.04 0.93 -2.18
C ALA A 243 -12.78 2.24 -2.45
N LEU A 244 -12.91 2.65 -3.71
CA LEU A 244 -13.62 3.86 -4.09
C LEU A 244 -15.10 3.80 -3.71
N SER A 245 -15.76 2.66 -3.96
CA SER A 245 -17.18 2.49 -3.64
C SER A 245 -17.47 2.47 -2.14
N LEU A 246 -16.53 1.99 -1.32
CA LEU A 246 -16.65 1.96 0.13
C LEU A 246 -16.31 3.31 0.78
N TYR A 247 -15.28 4.00 0.29
CA TYR A 247 -14.60 5.08 1.02
C TYR A 247 -14.53 6.42 0.28
N SER A 248 -15.04 6.51 -0.95
CA SER A 248 -15.08 7.76 -1.71
C SER A 248 -16.50 8.21 -2.02
N SER A 249 -16.63 9.42 -2.55
CA SER A 249 -17.92 9.95 -2.99
C SER A 249 -18.50 9.15 -4.16
N ARG A 250 -19.84 9.18 -4.29
CA ARG A 250 -20.54 8.54 -5.43
C ARG A 250 -20.08 9.10 -6.77
N SER A 251 -19.79 10.40 -6.85
CA SER A 251 -19.31 11.07 -8.06
C SER A 251 -17.88 10.65 -8.43
N GLN A 252 -16.97 10.54 -7.46
CA GLN A 252 -15.62 9.99 -7.69
C GLN A 252 -15.68 8.53 -8.14
N THR A 253 -16.51 7.72 -7.49
CA THR A 253 -16.71 6.31 -7.87
C THR A 253 -17.24 6.19 -9.30
N ALA A 254 -18.28 6.96 -9.66
CA ALA A 254 -18.82 6.98 -11.02
C ALA A 254 -17.77 7.44 -12.04
N SER A 255 -17.01 8.49 -11.72
CA SER A 255 -15.94 8.99 -12.57
C SER A 255 -14.85 7.93 -12.81
N TYR A 256 -14.47 7.19 -11.77
CA TYR A 256 -13.52 6.09 -11.88
C TYR A 256 -14.07 4.97 -12.75
N VAL A 257 -15.31 4.53 -12.53
CA VAL A 257 -15.94 3.45 -13.32
C VAL A 257 -16.00 3.83 -14.79
N LEU A 258 -16.50 5.04 -15.11
CA LEU A 258 -16.56 5.53 -16.48
C LEU A 258 -15.17 5.59 -17.11
N ARG A 259 -14.19 6.15 -16.39
CA ARG A 259 -12.81 6.23 -16.88
C ARG A 259 -12.23 4.85 -17.12
N ALA A 260 -12.35 3.92 -16.17
CA ALA A 260 -11.78 2.58 -16.25
C ALA A 260 -12.36 1.78 -17.42
N LEU A 261 -13.68 1.86 -17.64
CA LEU A 261 -14.37 1.11 -18.69
C LEU A 261 -14.22 1.75 -20.08
N LEU A 262 -14.29 3.08 -20.20
CA LEU A 262 -14.23 3.77 -21.49
C LEU A 262 -12.80 3.99 -21.97
N VAL A 263 -11.91 4.43 -21.08
CA VAL A 263 -10.53 4.80 -21.43
C VAL A 263 -9.55 3.75 -20.94
N GLY A 264 -9.63 3.40 -19.65
CA GLY A 264 -8.63 2.61 -18.94
C GLY A 264 -7.29 3.34 -18.82
N ASP A 265 -6.22 2.56 -18.80
CA ASP A 265 -4.83 3.03 -18.85
C ASP A 265 -4.00 2.06 -19.70
N GLN A 266 -2.69 2.34 -19.83
CA GLN A 266 -1.79 1.54 -20.67
C GLN A 266 -1.73 0.06 -20.28
N LYS A 267 -1.96 -0.25 -18.99
CA LYS A 267 -1.81 -1.60 -18.42
C LYS A 267 -3.15 -2.32 -18.36
N CYS A 268 -4.22 -1.60 -18.01
CA CYS A 268 -5.59 -2.07 -17.88
C CYS A 268 -6.49 -1.30 -18.86
N CYS A 269 -6.66 -1.82 -20.06
CA CYS A 269 -7.34 -1.14 -21.17
C CYS A 269 -8.86 -0.99 -20.96
N GLY A 270 -9.39 0.18 -21.29
CA GLY A 270 -10.82 0.39 -21.53
C GLY A 270 -11.17 0.22 -23.01
N LEU A 271 -12.44 0.46 -23.36
CA LEU A 271 -12.98 0.30 -24.72
C LEU A 271 -12.18 1.07 -25.77
N THR A 272 -11.84 2.33 -25.51
CA THR A 272 -11.11 3.18 -26.46
C THR A 272 -9.73 2.61 -26.79
N VAL A 273 -8.97 2.23 -25.75
CA VAL A 273 -7.63 1.63 -25.92
C VAL A 273 -7.72 0.27 -26.60
N ALA A 274 -8.76 -0.52 -26.29
CA ALA A 274 -9.00 -1.80 -26.93
C ALA A 274 -9.29 -1.64 -28.44
N ILE A 275 -10.13 -0.69 -28.84
CA ILE A 275 -10.41 -0.40 -30.26
C ILE A 275 -9.13 -0.04 -31.00
N ILE A 276 -8.31 0.86 -30.45
CA ILE A 276 -7.03 1.27 -31.06
C ILE A 276 -6.09 0.07 -31.23
N LYS A 277 -5.97 -0.78 -30.21
CA LYS A 277 -5.10 -1.98 -30.26
C LYS A 277 -5.62 -3.05 -31.22
N ILE A 278 -6.93 -3.27 -31.30
CA ILE A 278 -7.55 -4.19 -32.25
C ILE A 278 -7.31 -3.73 -33.68
N ALA A 279 -7.45 -2.43 -33.96
CA ALA A 279 -7.16 -1.86 -35.27
C ALA A 279 -5.69 -2.04 -35.68
N ARG A 280 -4.78 -2.22 -34.71
CA ARG A 280 -3.35 -2.55 -34.93
C ARG A 280 -3.05 -4.06 -34.95
N GLY A 281 -4.07 -4.91 -34.91
CA GLY A 281 -3.93 -6.37 -34.93
C GLY A 281 -3.67 -7.03 -33.57
N GLU A 282 -3.62 -6.27 -32.47
CA GLU A 282 -3.35 -6.80 -31.12
C GLU A 282 -4.59 -7.42 -30.45
N LYS A 283 -5.12 -8.52 -30.99
CA LYS A 283 -6.36 -9.16 -30.50
C LYS A 283 -6.31 -9.64 -29.03
N ALA A 284 -5.12 -9.86 -28.48
CA ALA A 284 -4.92 -10.22 -27.06
C ALA A 284 -5.49 -9.17 -26.07
N VAL A 285 -5.73 -7.94 -26.53
CA VAL A 285 -6.34 -6.87 -25.72
C VAL A 285 -7.77 -7.19 -25.27
N LEU A 286 -8.51 -8.05 -25.98
CA LEU A 286 -9.88 -8.43 -25.60
C LEU A 286 -9.94 -9.15 -24.25
N SER A 287 -8.96 -10.02 -23.98
CA SER A 287 -8.83 -10.71 -22.69
C SER A 287 -8.62 -9.71 -21.55
N LYS A 288 -7.77 -8.70 -21.77
CA LYS A 288 -7.48 -7.61 -20.82
C LYS A 288 -8.69 -6.70 -20.59
N LEU A 289 -9.45 -6.40 -21.65
CA LEU A 289 -10.70 -5.65 -21.57
C LEU A 289 -11.73 -6.41 -20.72
N GLY A 290 -11.91 -7.71 -20.97
CA GLY A 290 -12.77 -8.58 -20.17
C GLY A 290 -12.34 -8.64 -18.70
N GLY A 291 -11.03 -8.66 -18.43
CA GLY A 291 -10.48 -8.55 -17.08
C GLY A 291 -10.82 -7.22 -16.41
N THR A 292 -10.74 -6.11 -17.15
CA THR A 292 -11.08 -4.78 -16.63
C THR A 292 -12.55 -4.69 -16.23
N PHE A 293 -13.47 -5.10 -17.13
CA PHE A 293 -14.91 -5.11 -16.85
C PHE A 293 -15.25 -6.05 -15.68
N GLY A 294 -14.71 -7.27 -15.70
CA GLY A 294 -14.93 -8.26 -14.64
C GLY A 294 -14.43 -7.79 -13.27
N GLY A 295 -13.24 -7.18 -13.23
CA GLY A 295 -12.67 -6.59 -12.02
C GLY A 295 -13.54 -5.45 -11.46
N VAL A 296 -13.92 -4.48 -12.30
CA VAL A 296 -14.77 -3.37 -11.87
C VAL A 296 -16.12 -3.86 -11.34
N ILE A 297 -16.82 -4.74 -12.08
CA ILE A 297 -18.14 -5.27 -11.67
C ILE A 297 -18.03 -6.06 -10.36
N SER A 298 -17.02 -6.92 -10.23
CA SER A 298 -16.84 -7.74 -9.03
C SER A 298 -16.50 -6.87 -7.80
N GLY A 299 -15.68 -5.83 -7.96
CA GLY A 299 -15.36 -4.89 -6.88
C GLY A 299 -16.56 -4.08 -6.43
N LEU A 300 -17.41 -3.60 -7.35
CA LEU A 300 -18.66 -2.91 -7.01
C LEU A 300 -19.64 -3.81 -6.25
N ARG A 301 -19.79 -5.07 -6.67
CA ARG A 301 -20.62 -6.07 -5.96
C ARG A 301 -20.07 -6.37 -4.57
N ALA A 302 -18.76 -6.54 -4.44
CA ALA A 302 -18.10 -6.75 -3.16
C ALA A 302 -18.29 -5.53 -2.23
N ALA A 303 -18.21 -4.30 -2.75
CA ALA A 303 -18.44 -3.10 -1.96
C ALA A 303 -19.90 -3.02 -1.48
N SER A 304 -20.86 -3.41 -2.30
CA SER A 304 -22.27 -3.49 -1.89
C SER A 304 -22.47 -4.46 -0.73
N ARG A 305 -21.84 -5.64 -0.78
CA ARG A 305 -21.94 -6.66 0.28
C ARG A 305 -21.24 -6.24 1.59
N ASN A 306 -20.14 -5.51 1.49
CA ASN A 306 -19.33 -5.10 2.65
C ASN A 306 -19.66 -3.69 3.16
N ARG A 307 -20.67 -3.00 2.62
CA ARG A 307 -20.92 -1.57 2.93
C ARG A 307 -21.23 -1.33 4.41
N SER A 308 -22.04 -2.19 5.03
CA SER A 308 -22.41 -2.10 6.44
C SER A 308 -21.27 -2.51 7.38
N THR A 309 -20.33 -3.33 6.91
CA THR A 309 -19.21 -3.86 7.68
C THR A 309 -17.87 -3.32 7.19
N ARG A 310 -17.85 -2.16 6.53
CA ARG A 310 -16.60 -1.60 5.96
C ARG A 310 -15.58 -1.20 7.04
N TYR A 311 -16.06 -1.00 8.27
CA TYR A 311 -15.22 -0.87 9.45
C TYR A 311 -15.57 -1.94 10.46
N GLU A 312 -14.58 -2.30 11.27
CA GLU A 312 -14.78 -3.06 12.50
C GLU A 312 -15.00 -2.10 13.67
N ASP A 313 -15.78 -2.58 14.65
CA ASP A 313 -16.02 -1.83 15.88
C ASP A 313 -14.76 -1.81 16.74
N ALA A 314 -14.46 -0.65 17.31
CA ALA A 314 -13.31 -0.46 18.19
C ALA A 314 -13.44 -1.22 19.54
N SER A 315 -14.57 -1.87 19.79
CA SER A 315 -14.93 -2.52 21.05
C SER A 315 -14.75 -4.05 21.05
N ASN A 316 -14.21 -4.65 19.99
CA ASN A 316 -13.86 -6.07 19.93
C ASN A 316 -12.35 -6.27 20.16
N GLU A 317 -11.83 -5.76 21.28
CA GLU A 317 -10.56 -6.18 21.89
C GLU A 317 -10.73 -6.24 23.41
#